data_AF-A0A9W4TRV6-F1
#
_entry.id   AF-A0A9W4TRV6-F1
#
_cell.length_a   1.000
_cell.length_b   1.000
_cell.length_c   1.000
_cell.angle_alpha   90.00
_cell.angle_beta   90.00
_cell.angle_gamma   90.00
#
_symmetry.space_group_name_H-M   'P 1'
#
loop_
_entity.id
_entity.type
_entity.pdbx_description
1 polymer ?
#
loop_
_entity_poly.entity_id
_entity_poly.type
_entity_poly.pdbx_seq_one_letter_code
_entity_poly.pdbx_strand_id
1 'polypeptide(L)'
;MSDRLTQLQVCLDQLIEQFNATINYVNVNSVPALLDDGDPKSIINLASLAPAPQQPNQQQQQQQQQQQQQQQQQHQNQQQNQNQQENQPQAKSKSASQPPEEDPAKKEEEFENTLNELSTDLILKSRQINMLIDSLPGIGSTPEYQLNLISKLNKELQEVEQERIEKIKEKDELLKKVEGLIETLAVGISNNKI
;
A
#
# COMPACT_ATOMS: atom_id res chain seq x y z
N MET A 1 4.60 -6.14 -15.04
CA MET A 1 4.72 -4.70 -15.33
C MET A 1 3.37 -4.08 -15.03
N SER A 2 3.24 -3.38 -13.90
CA SER A 2 1.96 -2.74 -13.55
C SER A 2 1.75 -1.55 -14.49
N ASP A 3 0.59 -1.49 -15.13
CA ASP A 3 0.16 -0.42 -16.02
C ASP A 3 0.28 0.94 -15.32
N ARG A 4 0.85 1.94 -16.02
CA ARG A 4 1.00 3.30 -15.49
C ARG A 4 -0.35 3.95 -15.18
N LEU A 5 -1.38 3.60 -15.95
CA LEU A 5 -2.74 4.05 -15.68
C LEU A 5 -3.29 3.45 -14.38
N THR A 6 -3.08 2.15 -14.17
CA THR A 6 -3.45 1.49 -12.90
C THR A 6 -2.66 2.05 -11.71
N GLN A 7 -1.37 2.37 -11.89
CA GLN A 7 -0.58 3.04 -10.85
C GLN A 7 -1.14 4.42 -10.49
N LEU A 8 -1.57 5.20 -11.49
CA LEU A 8 -2.20 6.50 -11.26
C LEU A 8 -3.51 6.37 -10.48
N GLN A 9 -4.33 5.36 -10.80
CA GLN A 9 -5.57 5.07 -10.07
C GLN A 9 -5.28 4.74 -8.60
N VAL A 10 -4.34 3.84 -8.33
CA VAL A 10 -3.94 3.49 -6.96
C VAL A 10 -3.38 4.70 -6.20
N CYS A 11 -2.58 5.54 -6.85
CA CYS A 11 -2.06 6.75 -6.23
C CYS A 11 -3.16 7.76 -5.90
N LEU A 12 -4.19 7.89 -6.75
CA LEU A 12 -5.33 8.76 -6.49
C LEU A 12 -6.17 8.24 -5.32
N ASP A 13 -6.43 6.93 -5.26
CA ASP A 13 -7.17 6.30 -4.16
C ASP A 13 -6.44 6.50 -2.82
N GLN A 14 -5.13 6.29 -2.80
CA GLN A 14 -4.28 6.54 -1.62
C GLN A 14 -4.33 8.00 -1.18
N LEU A 15 -4.33 8.95 -2.12
CA LEU A 15 -4.41 10.38 -1.81
C LEU A 15 -5.76 10.73 -1.16
N ILE A 16 -6.86 10.16 -1.63
CA ILE A 16 -8.19 10.37 -1.03
C ILE A 16 -8.26 9.79 0.38
N GLU A 17 -7.71 8.59 0.58
CA GLU A 17 -7.64 7.95 1.91
C GLU A 17 -6.81 8.79 2.90
N GLN A 18 -5.66 9.29 2.45
CA GLN A 18 -4.82 10.20 3.24
C GLN A 18 -5.52 11.52 3.56
N PHE A 19 -6.23 12.12 2.61
CA PHE A 19 -7.04 13.33 2.87
C PHE A 19 -8.07 13.11 3.98
N ASN A 20 -8.79 11.99 3.94
CA ASN A 20 -9.78 11.66 4.95
C ASN A 20 -9.11 11.41 6.32
N ALA A 21 -8.00 10.68 6.35
CA ALA A 21 -7.23 10.46 7.57
C ALA A 21 -6.72 11.77 8.19
N THR A 22 -6.17 12.69 7.38
CA THR A 22 -5.69 14.00 7.84
C THR A 22 -6.82 14.86 8.39
N ILE A 23 -7.97 14.93 7.70
CA ILE A 23 -9.13 15.70 8.18
C ILE A 23 -9.65 15.12 9.50
N ASN A 24 -9.75 13.80 9.62
CA ASN A 24 -10.17 13.15 10.87
C ASN A 24 -9.17 13.40 12.01
N TYR A 25 -7.86 13.36 11.70
CA TYR A 25 -6.81 13.66 12.67
C TYR A 25 -6.92 15.10 13.18
N VAL A 26 -7.10 16.06 12.29
CA VAL A 26 -7.32 17.47 12.66
C VAL A 26 -8.59 17.61 13.51
N ASN A 27 -9.70 17.00 13.10
CA ASN A 27 -10.97 17.12 13.81
C ASN A 27 -10.95 16.53 15.23
N VAL A 28 -10.19 15.46 15.47
CA VAL A 28 -10.13 14.79 16.79
C VAL A 28 -9.05 15.37 17.69
N ASN A 29 -7.92 15.80 17.13
CA ASN A 29 -6.74 16.20 17.90
C ASN A 29 -6.50 17.71 17.94
N SER A 30 -7.25 18.51 17.16
CA SER A 30 -7.13 19.98 17.24
C SER A 30 -7.49 20.46 18.65
N VAL A 31 -6.61 21.27 19.24
CA VAL A 31 -6.91 21.97 20.48
C VAL A 31 -7.99 23.03 20.19
N PRO A 32 -9.10 23.09 20.95
CA PRO A 32 -10.08 24.15 20.79
C PRO A 32 -9.42 25.51 21.03
N ALA A 33 -9.66 26.46 20.13
CA ALA A 33 -9.14 27.82 20.30
C ALA A 33 -9.60 28.43 21.62
N LEU A 34 -8.69 29.11 22.32
CA LEU A 34 -9.02 29.90 23.49
C LEU A 34 -9.90 31.07 23.05
N LEU A 35 -11.00 31.28 23.77
CA LEU A 35 -11.98 32.34 23.48
C LEU A 35 -11.61 33.68 24.15
N ASP A 36 -10.65 33.65 25.06
CA ASP A 36 -10.14 34.78 25.82
C ASP A 36 -8.60 34.69 25.86
N ASP A 37 -7.94 35.56 25.10
CA ASP A 37 -6.47 35.64 24.95
C ASP A 37 -5.78 36.21 26.20
N GLY A 38 -6.54 36.82 27.11
CA GLY A 38 -6.01 37.47 28.31
C GLY A 38 -5.59 36.49 29.40
N ASP A 39 -6.29 35.34 29.52
CA ASP A 39 -6.04 34.33 30.55
C ASP A 39 -6.38 32.90 30.07
N PRO A 40 -5.38 32.01 29.91
CA PRO A 40 -5.59 30.62 29.48
C PRO A 40 -6.47 29.78 30.43
N LYS A 41 -6.62 30.21 31.69
CA LYS A 41 -7.46 29.58 32.72
C LYS A 41 -8.77 30.35 32.98
N SER A 42 -9.16 31.27 32.10
CA SER A 42 -10.43 31.98 32.20
C SER A 42 -11.59 30.97 32.30
N ILE A 43 -12.62 31.30 33.08
CA ILE A 43 -13.80 30.45 33.31
C ILE A 43 -14.45 30.06 31.99
N ILE A 44 -14.36 30.94 30.99
CA ILE A 44 -14.86 30.76 29.63
C ILE A 44 -14.08 29.65 28.89
N ASN A 45 -12.76 29.62 29.02
CA ASN A 45 -11.88 28.59 28.43
C ASN A 45 -12.02 27.24 29.17
N LEU A 46 -12.24 27.26 30.49
CA LEU A 46 -12.54 26.04 31.25
C LEU A 46 -13.92 25.45 30.92
N ALA A 47 -14.91 26.29 30.64
CA ALA A 47 -16.25 25.85 30.24
C ALA A 47 -16.28 25.27 28.83
N SER A 48 -15.45 25.76 27.90
CA SER A 48 -15.35 25.20 26.55
C SER A 48 -14.66 23.83 26.51
N LEU A 49 -13.77 23.56 27.48
CA LEU A 49 -13.09 22.27 27.66
C LEU A 49 -13.90 21.26 28.53
N ALA A 50 -15.05 21.64 29.07
CA ALA A 50 -15.86 20.77 29.92
C ALA A 50 -16.59 19.68 29.11
N PRO A 51 -16.56 18.41 29.53
CA PRO A 51 -17.34 17.35 28.89
C PRO A 51 -18.84 17.71 28.87
N ALA A 52 -19.48 17.55 27.72
CA ALA A 52 -20.91 17.85 27.58
C ALA A 52 -21.74 17.09 28.64
N PRO A 53 -22.74 17.74 29.28
CA PRO A 53 -23.52 17.12 30.34
C PRO A 53 -24.25 15.87 29.83
N GLN A 54 -23.91 14.72 30.41
CA GLN A 54 -24.62 13.46 30.19
C GLN A 54 -26.10 13.64 30.60
N GLN A 55 -27.02 13.46 29.65
CA GLN A 55 -28.43 13.34 29.98
C GLN A 55 -28.67 12.01 30.73
N PRO A 56 -29.29 12.03 31.93
CA PRO A 56 -29.27 10.90 32.86
C PRO A 56 -30.28 9.77 32.57
N ASN A 57 -30.43 9.27 31.33
CA ASN A 57 -31.54 8.32 31.06
C ASN A 57 -31.31 7.10 30.13
N GLN A 58 -30.08 6.61 29.91
CA GLN A 58 -29.89 5.38 29.10
C GLN A 58 -29.24 4.17 29.82
N GLN A 59 -28.80 4.30 31.08
CA GLN A 59 -28.12 3.20 31.77
C GLN A 59 -29.03 2.13 32.41
N GLN A 60 -30.36 2.28 32.40
CA GLN A 60 -31.26 1.33 33.09
C GLN A 60 -31.88 0.23 32.22
N GLN A 61 -31.73 0.25 30.88
CA GLN A 61 -32.34 -0.78 30.02
C GLN A 61 -31.39 -1.90 29.54
N GLN A 62 -30.06 -1.76 29.68
CA GLN A 62 -29.11 -2.79 29.20
C GLN A 62 -28.74 -3.88 30.23
N GLN A 63 -29.10 -3.72 31.51
CA GLN A 63 -28.75 -4.73 32.54
C GLN A 63 -29.72 -5.92 32.64
N GLN A 64 -30.89 -5.90 32.00
CA GLN A 64 -31.85 -7.02 32.07
C GLN A 64 -31.71 -8.06 30.93
N GLN A 65 -30.94 -7.81 29.87
CA GLN A 65 -30.77 -8.78 28.78
C GLN A 65 -29.51 -9.66 28.88
N GLN A 66 -28.53 -9.32 29.74
CA GLN A 66 -27.28 -10.11 29.85
C GLN A 66 -27.36 -11.32 30.81
N GLN A 67 -28.41 -11.48 31.60
CA GLN A 67 -28.52 -12.63 32.53
C GLN A 67 -29.12 -13.92 31.91
N GLN A 68 -29.67 -13.89 30.69
CA GLN A 68 -30.25 -15.10 30.07
C GLN A 68 -29.33 -15.84 29.10
N GLN A 69 -28.16 -15.30 28.71
CA GLN A 69 -27.26 -15.98 27.76
C GLN A 69 -26.07 -16.74 28.39
N GLN A 70 -25.87 -16.66 29.72
CA GLN A 70 -24.75 -17.33 30.39
C GLN A 70 -24.99 -18.80 30.77
N GLN A 71 -26.15 -19.41 30.49
CA GLN A 71 -26.42 -20.81 30.87
C GLN A 71 -26.23 -21.87 29.76
N GLN A 72 -25.80 -21.52 28.54
CA GLN A 72 -25.81 -22.51 27.44
C GLN A 72 -24.50 -22.89 26.74
N GLN A 73 -23.31 -22.40 27.14
CA GLN A 73 -22.07 -22.79 26.46
C GLN A 73 -20.95 -23.30 27.38
N GLN A 74 -21.32 -24.03 28.42
CA GLN A 74 -20.34 -24.72 29.29
C GLN A 74 -19.96 -26.15 28.82
N HIS A 75 -20.29 -26.55 27.59
CA HIS A 75 -19.93 -27.88 27.07
C HIS A 75 -19.31 -27.82 25.67
N GLN A 76 -18.05 -27.38 25.55
CA GLN A 76 -17.11 -27.87 24.53
C GLN A 76 -15.72 -27.25 24.71
N ASN A 77 -14.99 -27.69 25.73
CA ASN A 77 -13.53 -27.49 25.74
C ASN A 77 -12.84 -28.68 26.43
N GLN A 78 -12.72 -29.77 25.68
CA GLN A 78 -11.67 -30.77 25.86
C GLN A 78 -11.20 -31.22 24.47
N GLN A 79 -10.16 -30.58 23.94
CA GLN A 79 -8.92 -31.26 23.54
C GLN A 79 -7.91 -30.30 22.90
N GLN A 80 -6.65 -30.63 23.16
CA GLN A 80 -5.40 -30.19 22.54
C GLN A 80 -4.78 -28.85 22.98
N ASN A 81 -3.86 -29.04 23.93
CA ASN A 81 -2.74 -28.17 24.23
C ASN A 81 -1.46 -28.94 23.87
N GLN A 82 -0.60 -28.38 23.00
CA GLN A 82 0.86 -28.62 22.93
C GLN A 82 1.45 -27.76 21.81
N ASN A 83 2.06 -26.61 22.13
CA ASN A 83 3.51 -26.52 22.30
C ASN A 83 4.02 -25.08 22.49
N GLN A 84 5.10 -25.01 23.28
CA GLN A 84 6.16 -23.99 23.37
C GLN A 84 6.01 -22.83 24.37
N GLN A 85 6.62 -23.08 25.54
CA GLN A 85 7.29 -22.11 26.40
C GLN A 85 8.48 -21.46 25.68
N GLU A 86 8.73 -20.16 25.89
CA GLU A 86 9.84 -19.69 26.75
C GLU A 86 9.84 -18.16 26.89
N ASN A 87 10.38 -17.72 28.04
CA ASN A 87 10.82 -16.38 28.45
C ASN A 87 9.80 -15.35 29.01
N GLN A 88 9.64 -15.45 30.34
CA GLN A 88 9.52 -14.31 31.26
C GLN A 88 10.90 -13.62 31.46
N PRO A 89 10.92 -12.34 31.86
CA PRO A 89 11.02 -12.05 33.29
C PRO A 89 9.94 -11.07 33.83
N GLN A 90 9.36 -11.49 34.95
CA GLN A 90 9.01 -10.70 36.15
C GLN A 90 8.16 -9.43 36.05
N ALA A 91 6.92 -9.59 36.50
CA ALA A 91 6.09 -8.55 37.07
C ALA A 91 6.76 -7.91 38.31
N LYS A 92 6.84 -6.57 38.33
CA LYS A 92 6.78 -5.78 39.56
C LYS A 92 5.47 -5.00 39.57
N SER A 93 4.81 -5.14 40.71
CA SER A 93 3.56 -4.58 41.18
C SER A 93 3.30 -3.12 40.87
N LYS A 94 2.02 -2.85 40.54
CA LYS A 94 1.30 -1.57 40.61
C LYS A 94 1.76 -0.69 41.78
N SER A 95 2.11 0.56 41.48
CA SER A 95 1.75 1.71 42.31
C SER A 95 0.91 2.65 41.47
N ALA A 96 -0.35 2.80 41.89
CA ALA A 96 -1.22 3.87 41.47
C ALA A 96 -0.64 5.19 41.99
N SER A 97 -0.30 6.12 41.10
CA SER A 97 -0.05 7.53 41.42
C SER A 97 -0.05 8.34 40.13
N GLN A 98 -1.06 9.21 39.98
CA GLN A 98 -1.11 10.40 39.13
C GLN A 98 -1.31 10.19 37.60
N PRO A 99 -2.32 10.87 37.00
CA PRO A 99 -2.29 11.14 35.56
C PRO A 99 -1.04 11.97 35.28
N PRO A 100 -0.24 11.68 34.24
CA PRO A 100 0.74 12.63 33.75
C PRO A 100 -0.05 13.87 33.31
N GLU A 101 0.16 15.00 33.98
CA GLU A 101 -0.16 16.31 33.42
C GLU A 101 0.75 16.46 32.18
N GLU A 102 0.24 16.01 31.03
CA GLU A 102 0.82 16.36 29.74
C GLU A 102 0.59 17.86 29.55
N ASP A 103 1.69 18.61 29.52
CA ASP A 103 1.72 20.04 29.29
C ASP A 103 0.98 20.34 27.96
N PRO A 104 -0.12 21.11 27.95
CA PRO A 104 -0.92 21.35 26.75
C PRO A 104 -0.09 21.93 25.60
N ALA A 105 1.00 22.65 25.90
CA ALA A 105 1.94 23.17 24.92
C ALA A 105 2.70 22.06 24.15
N LYS A 106 3.02 20.94 24.81
CA LYS A 106 3.70 19.81 24.14
C LYS A 106 2.77 19.05 23.21
N LYS A 107 1.51 18.92 23.60
CA LYS A 107 0.48 18.27 22.77
C LYS A 107 0.19 19.08 21.50
N GLU A 108 0.23 20.41 21.60
CA GLU A 108 0.07 21.31 20.45
C GLU A 108 1.30 21.27 19.53
N GLU A 109 2.52 21.20 20.09
CA GLU A 109 3.74 21.02 19.30
C GLU A 109 3.78 19.66 18.57
N GLU A 110 3.38 18.57 19.22
CA GLU A 110 3.27 17.24 18.60
C GLU A 110 2.20 17.20 17.48
N PHE A 111 1.07 17.89 17.69
CA PHE A 111 0.01 18.03 16.70
C PHE A 111 0.49 18.78 15.44
N GLU A 112 1.13 19.94 15.62
CA GLU A 112 1.68 20.75 14.52
C GLU A 112 2.78 20.00 13.75
N ASN A 113 3.63 19.24 14.44
CA ASN A 113 4.63 18.39 13.81
C ASN A 113 3.98 17.30 12.95
N THR A 114 2.97 16.62 13.49
CA THR A 114 2.24 15.57 12.76
C THR A 114 1.48 16.15 11.56
N LEU A 115 0.88 17.33 11.71
CA LEU A 115 0.18 18.03 10.64
C LEU A 115 1.13 18.41 9.50
N ASN A 116 2.33 18.90 9.83
CA ASN A 116 3.36 19.23 8.85
C ASN A 116 3.88 17.99 8.12
N GLU A 117 4.04 16.86 8.80
CA GLU A 117 4.42 15.59 8.17
C GLU A 117 3.35 15.11 7.18
N LEU A 118 2.09 15.06 7.61
CA LEU A 118 0.95 14.67 6.76
C LEU A 118 0.81 15.60 5.55
N SER A 119 0.96 16.90 5.75
CA SER A 119 0.91 17.89 4.68
C SER A 119 2.05 17.73 3.68
N THR A 120 3.25 17.42 4.18
CA THR A 120 4.42 17.16 3.33
C THR A 120 4.21 15.91 2.47
N ASP A 121 3.71 14.81 3.06
CA ASP A 121 3.42 13.59 2.30
C ASP A 121 2.38 13.84 1.21
N LEU A 122 1.31 14.59 1.52
CA LEU A 122 0.29 14.95 0.53
C LEU A 122 0.85 15.76 -0.65
N ILE A 123 1.76 16.70 -0.38
CA ILE A 123 2.45 17.47 -1.43
C ILE A 123 3.34 16.56 -2.28
N LEU A 124 4.09 15.67 -1.65
CA LEU A 124 4.95 14.71 -2.35
C LEU A 124 4.12 13.75 -3.23
N LYS A 125 2.98 13.27 -2.72
CA LYS A 125 2.03 12.44 -3.47
C LYS A 125 1.42 13.19 -4.65
N SER A 126 1.03 14.45 -4.48
CA SER A 126 0.56 15.29 -5.58
C SER A 126 1.63 15.46 -6.66
N ARG A 127 2.90 15.69 -6.28
CA ARG A 127 4.01 15.73 -7.23
C ARG A 127 4.21 14.39 -7.94
N GLN A 128 4.13 13.28 -7.20
CA GLN A 128 4.24 11.93 -7.76
C GLN A 128 3.14 11.67 -8.80
N ILE A 129 1.91 12.10 -8.53
CA ILE A 129 0.78 12.01 -9.46
C ILE A 129 1.07 12.80 -10.74
N ASN A 130 1.58 14.03 -10.62
CA ASN A 130 1.95 14.83 -11.80
C ASN A 130 3.04 14.13 -12.64
N MET A 131 4.09 13.59 -12.01
CA MET A 131 5.12 12.83 -12.72
C MET A 131 4.57 11.56 -13.38
N LEU A 132 3.58 10.90 -12.75
CA LEU A 132 2.91 9.74 -13.34
C LEU A 132 2.09 10.14 -14.57
N ILE A 133 1.37 11.27 -14.50
CA ILE A 133 0.61 11.81 -15.64
C ILE A 133 1.55 12.14 -16.80
N ASP A 134 2.66 12.84 -16.53
CA ASP A 134 3.65 13.22 -17.56
C ASP A 134 4.33 12.00 -18.21
N SER A 135 4.40 10.87 -17.49
CA SER A 135 4.98 9.63 -17.99
C SER A 135 3.96 8.65 -18.59
N LEU A 136 2.69 9.05 -18.73
CA LEU A 136 1.67 8.21 -19.36
C LEU A 136 2.02 7.96 -20.84
N PRO A 137 2.09 6.69 -21.28
CA PRO A 137 2.39 6.37 -22.67
C PRO A 137 1.27 6.86 -23.58
N GLY A 138 1.63 7.55 -24.65
CA GLY A 138 0.66 8.08 -25.62
C GLY A 138 -0.05 9.37 -25.18
N ILE A 139 0.36 10.00 -24.07
CA ILE A 139 -0.14 11.32 -23.71
C ILE A 139 0.19 12.34 -24.82
N GLY A 140 -0.81 13.09 -25.28
CA GLY A 140 -0.65 14.07 -26.36
C GLY A 140 -0.55 13.49 -27.78
N SER A 141 -0.68 12.17 -27.97
CA SER A 141 -0.67 11.54 -29.29
C SER A 141 -2.10 11.39 -29.82
N THR A 142 -2.33 11.67 -31.11
CA THR A 142 -3.67 11.44 -31.69
C THR A 142 -3.89 9.95 -31.99
N PRO A 143 -5.15 9.47 -31.93
CA PRO A 143 -5.47 8.08 -32.25
C PRO A 143 -5.02 7.67 -33.67
N GLU A 144 -5.10 8.59 -34.63
CA GLU A 144 -4.70 8.33 -36.02
C GLU A 144 -3.20 8.11 -36.13
N TYR A 145 -2.40 8.91 -35.44
CA TYR A 145 -0.94 8.73 -35.38
C TYR A 145 -0.58 7.38 -34.77
N GLN A 146 -1.26 6.99 -33.68
CA GLN A 146 -1.05 5.69 -33.04
C GLN A 146 -1.40 4.52 -33.97
N LEU A 147 -2.53 4.59 -34.68
CA LEU A 147 -2.94 3.55 -35.64
C LEU A 147 -1.98 3.43 -36.82
N ASN A 148 -1.48 4.56 -37.34
CA ASN A 148 -0.48 4.56 -38.40
C ASN A 148 0.84 3.94 -37.92
N LEU A 149 1.28 4.31 -36.71
CA LEU A 149 2.48 3.75 -36.09
C LEU A 149 2.36 2.24 -35.88
N ILE A 150 1.21 1.76 -35.40
CA ILE A 150 0.92 0.32 -35.25
C ILE A 150 1.01 -0.38 -36.61
N SER A 151 0.42 0.21 -37.65
CA SER A 151 0.45 -0.37 -39.00
C SER A 151 1.86 -0.45 -39.56
N LYS A 152 2.67 0.58 -39.32
CA LYS A 152 4.09 0.62 -39.73
C LYS A 152 4.92 -0.42 -38.99
N LEU A 153 4.81 -0.48 -37.66
CA LEU A 153 5.52 -1.46 -36.85
C LEU A 153 5.15 -2.90 -37.21
N ASN A 154 3.88 -3.15 -37.51
CA ASN A 154 3.43 -4.48 -37.94
C ASN A 154 4.07 -4.87 -39.29
N LYS A 155 4.18 -3.91 -40.22
CA LYS A 155 4.87 -4.15 -41.49
C LYS A 155 6.37 -4.42 -41.30
N GLU A 156 7.04 -3.61 -40.49
CA GLU A 156 8.46 -3.83 -40.14
C GLU A 156 8.67 -5.19 -39.47
N LEU A 157 7.77 -5.60 -38.58
CA LEU A 157 7.81 -6.91 -37.93
C LEU A 157 7.67 -8.05 -38.95
N GLN A 158 6.78 -7.91 -39.93
CA GLN A 158 6.62 -8.90 -41.00
C GLN A 158 7.88 -9.03 -41.86
N GLU A 159 8.52 -7.92 -42.21
CA GLU A 159 9.77 -7.91 -42.99
C GLU A 159 10.92 -8.57 -42.22
N VAL A 160 11.09 -8.23 -40.94
CA VAL A 160 12.12 -8.84 -40.08
C VAL A 160 11.88 -10.35 -39.88
N GLU A 161 10.63 -10.77 -39.75
CA GLU A 161 10.30 -12.20 -39.61
C GLU A 161 10.58 -12.96 -40.92
N GLN A 162 10.34 -12.37 -42.09
CA GLN A 162 10.72 -12.97 -43.38
C GLN A 162 12.23 -13.15 -43.49
N GLU A 163 13.02 -12.12 -43.16
CA GLU A 163 14.48 -12.21 -43.14
C GLU A 163 14.95 -13.31 -42.17
N ARG A 164 14.34 -13.37 -40.97
CA ARG A 164 14.65 -14.42 -39.99
C ARG A 164 14.38 -15.82 -40.57
N ILE A 165 13.27 -16.02 -41.27
CA ILE A 165 12.94 -17.31 -41.90
C ILE A 165 13.99 -17.67 -42.97
N GLU A 166 14.40 -16.72 -43.80
CA GLU A 166 15.45 -16.94 -44.81
C GLU A 166 16.79 -17.31 -44.17
N LYS A 167 17.20 -16.60 -43.11
CA LYS A 167 18.43 -16.93 -42.37
C LYS A 167 18.38 -18.29 -41.69
N ILE A 168 17.22 -18.69 -41.16
CA ILE A 168 17.04 -20.04 -40.61
C ILE A 168 17.21 -21.08 -41.73
N LYS A 169 16.64 -20.84 -42.91
CA LYS A 169 16.77 -21.74 -44.06
C LYS A 169 18.23 -21.89 -44.52
N GLU A 170 18.96 -20.77 -44.66
CA GLU A 170 20.39 -20.79 -44.98
C GLU A 170 21.19 -21.57 -43.93
N LYS A 171 20.91 -21.34 -42.64
CA LYS A 171 21.54 -22.05 -41.52
C LYS A 171 21.27 -23.56 -41.62
N ASP A 172 20.05 -23.98 -41.89
CA ASP A 172 19.68 -25.40 -41.99
C ASP A 172 20.35 -26.08 -43.19
N GLU A 173 20.46 -25.40 -44.33
CA GLU A 173 21.19 -25.92 -45.49
C GLU A 173 22.68 -26.09 -45.21
N LEU A 174 23.31 -25.12 -44.54
CA LEU A 174 24.72 -25.21 -44.14
C LEU A 174 24.94 -26.33 -43.11
N LEU A 175 24.04 -26.46 -42.13
CA LEU A 175 24.09 -27.50 -41.12
C LEU A 175 24.05 -28.89 -41.76
N LYS A 176 23.14 -29.10 -42.72
CA LYS A 176 23.04 -30.36 -43.48
C LYS A 176 24.31 -30.69 -44.28
N LYS A 177 24.98 -29.69 -44.85
CA LYS A 177 26.26 -29.87 -45.55
C LYS A 177 27.37 -30.32 -44.60
N VAL A 178 27.44 -29.72 -43.41
CA VAL A 178 28.42 -30.09 -42.39
C VAL A 178 28.15 -31.48 -41.85
N GLU A 179 26.89 -31.83 -41.58
CA GLU A 179 26.49 -33.18 -41.18
C GLU A 179 26.92 -34.24 -42.22
N GLY A 180 26.67 -33.99 -43.52
CA GLY A 180 27.11 -34.92 -44.58
C GLY A 180 28.63 -35.09 -44.68
N LEU A 181 29.41 -34.03 -44.43
CA LEU A 181 30.87 -34.12 -44.35
C LEU A 181 31.32 -34.95 -43.15
N ILE A 182 30.67 -34.80 -41.99
CA ILE A 182 30.94 -35.58 -40.78
C ILE A 182 30.60 -37.06 -41.02
N GLU A 183 29.46 -37.37 -41.64
CA GLU A 183 29.07 -38.74 -41.98
C GLU A 183 30.09 -39.39 -42.93
N THR A 184 30.51 -38.67 -43.97
CA THR A 184 31.52 -39.15 -44.93
C THR A 184 32.86 -39.43 -44.23
N LEU A 185 33.29 -38.53 -43.34
CA LEU A 185 34.51 -38.71 -42.55
C LEU A 185 34.40 -39.91 -41.61
N ALA A 186 33.26 -40.07 -40.92
CA ALA A 186 33.01 -41.19 -40.01
C ALA A 186 33.05 -42.54 -40.75
N VAL A 187 32.40 -42.63 -41.91
CA VAL A 187 32.45 -43.83 -42.77
C VAL A 187 33.87 -44.09 -43.28
N GLY A 188 34.59 -43.05 -43.70
CA GLY A 188 35.98 -43.16 -44.13
C GLY A 188 36.92 -43.69 -43.05
N ILE A 189 36.77 -43.21 -41.80
CA ILE A 189 37.54 -43.70 -40.65
C ILE A 189 37.17 -45.15 -40.31
N SER A 190 35.88 -45.50 -40.35
CA SER A 190 35.43 -46.88 -40.08
C SER A 190 35.94 -47.87 -41.12
N ASN A 191 35.94 -47.50 -42.40
CA ASN A 191 36.42 -48.36 -43.48
C ASN A 191 37.96 -48.52 -43.51
N ASN A 192 38.71 -47.58 -42.94
CA ASN A 192 40.17 -47.61 -42.86
C ASN A 192 40.68 -48.30 -41.56
N LYS A 193 39.78 -48.73 -40.68
CA LYS A 193 40.11 -49.45 -39.43
C LYS A 193 40.03 -50.98 -39.54
N ILE A 194 39.97 -51.53 -40.76
CA ILE A 194 40.08 -52.96 -41.09
C ILE A 194 41.34 -53.16 -41.94
#